data_AF-A0A401QIX5-F1
#
_entry.id   AF-A0A401QIX5-F1
#
_cell.length_a   1.000
_cell.length_b   1.000
_cell.length_c   1.000
_cell.angle_alpha   90.00
_cell.angle_beta   90.00
_cell.angle_gamma   90.00
#
_symmetry.space_group_name_H-M   'P 1'
#
loop_
_entity.id
_entity.type
_entity.pdbx_description
1 polymer ?
#
loop_
_entity_poly.entity_id
_entity_poly.type
_entity_poly.pdbx_seq_one_letter_code
_entity_poly.pdbx_strand_id
1 'polypeptide(L)'
;MTLTVRQCILNALDELGQEDFSRFKASLREVTTKPGFRKIPWGKLEEASRLDAAKLMVDFYREVYAGEMAAAVLRDINQHDTADSLEQELSSGVWSVCVRAGVHRGGDAA
;
A
#
# COMPACT_ATOMS: atom_id res chain seq x y z
N MET A 1 5.42 14.19 14.84
CA MET A 1 5.72 14.30 13.41
C MET A 1 4.54 13.71 12.67
N THR A 2 3.83 14.51 11.87
CA THR A 2 2.68 14.06 11.06
C THR A 2 3.16 13.07 10.00
N LEU A 3 2.69 11.83 10.02
CA LEU A 3 2.93 10.90 8.92
C LEU A 3 2.00 11.26 7.76
N THR A 4 2.58 11.47 6.58
CA THR A 4 1.85 11.74 5.34
C THR A 4 1.30 10.44 4.75
N VAL A 5 0.30 10.50 3.86
CA VAL A 5 -0.24 9.29 3.20
C VAL A 5 0.85 8.49 2.50
N ARG A 6 1.82 9.18 1.89
CA ARG A 6 3.01 8.56 1.32
C ARG A 6 3.76 7.70 2.33
N GLN A 7 3.90 8.15 3.57
CA GLN A 7 4.61 7.41 4.62
C GLN A 7 3.81 6.21 5.12
N CYS A 8 2.48 6.32 5.23
CA CYS A 8 1.63 5.18 5.57
C CYS A 8 1.71 4.09 4.49
N ILE A 9 1.61 4.48 3.21
CA ILE A 9 1.80 3.56 2.08
C ILE A 9 3.21 2.95 2.12
N LEU A 10 4.24 3.77 2.34
CA LEU A 10 5.62 3.26 2.45
C LEU A 10 5.76 2.24 3.58
N ASN A 11 5.21 2.51 4.76
CA ASN A 11 5.30 1.61 5.89
C ASN A 11 4.62 0.27 5.58
N ALA A 12 3.43 0.31 4.96
CA ALA A 12 2.76 -0.88 4.47
C ALA A 12 3.61 -1.64 3.45
N LEU A 13 4.27 -0.95 2.51
CA LEU A 13 5.16 -1.57 1.53
C LEU A 13 6.45 -2.14 2.16
N ASP A 14 6.94 -1.56 3.26
CA ASP A 14 8.10 -2.06 4.02
C ASP A 14 7.76 -3.29 4.87
N GLU A 15 6.52 -3.43 5.33
CA GLU A 15 6.04 -4.66 5.96
C GLU A 15 5.91 -5.82 4.96
N LEU A 16 5.75 -5.52 3.66
CA LEU A 16 5.72 -6.52 2.60
C LEU A 16 7.11 -7.10 2.33
N GLY A 17 7.15 -8.43 2.20
CA GLY A 17 8.31 -9.15 1.68
C GLY A 17 8.66 -8.73 0.25
N GLN A 18 9.88 -9.07 -0.21
CA GLN A 18 10.29 -8.82 -1.61
C GLN A 18 9.36 -9.47 -2.63
N GLU A 19 8.90 -10.71 -2.37
CA GLU A 19 7.96 -11.41 -3.24
C GLU A 19 6.59 -10.73 -3.28
N ASP A 20 6.04 -10.38 -2.11
CA ASP A 20 4.74 -9.68 -2.03
C ASP A 20 4.81 -8.30 -2.68
N PHE A 21 5.93 -7.57 -2.53
CA PHE A 21 6.13 -6.30 -3.21
C PHE A 21 6.20 -6.47 -4.74
N SER A 22 6.78 -7.56 -5.24
CA SER A 22 6.77 -7.88 -6.67
C SER A 22 5.35 -8.15 -7.18
N ARG A 23 4.56 -8.91 -6.41
CA ARG A 23 3.13 -9.14 -6.71
C ARG A 23 2.31 -7.86 -6.62
N PHE A 24 2.58 -7.01 -5.64
CA PHE A 24 1.95 -5.70 -5.48
C PHE A 24 2.13 -4.88 -6.75
N LYS A 25 3.36 -4.81 -7.28
CA LYS A 25 3.62 -4.12 -8.55
C LYS A 25 2.81 -4.73 -9.69
N ALA A 26 2.85 -6.05 -9.85
CA ALA A 26 2.12 -6.76 -10.91
C ALA A 26 0.60 -6.51 -10.84
N SER A 27 0.01 -6.63 -9.64
CA SER A 27 -1.41 -6.33 -9.42
C SER A 27 -1.72 -4.85 -9.64
N LEU A 28 -0.81 -3.92 -9.29
CA LEU A 28 -0.98 -2.49 -9.61
C LEU A 28 -1.06 -2.22 -11.13
N ARG A 29 -0.42 -3.06 -11.95
CA ARG A 29 -0.53 -3.01 -13.42
C ARG A 29 -1.87 -3.56 -13.89
N GLU A 30 -2.30 -4.68 -13.32
CA GLU A 30 -3.54 -5.37 -13.70
C GLU A 30 -4.77 -4.58 -13.26
N VAL A 31 -4.75 -4.05 -12.03
CA VAL A 31 -5.86 -3.30 -11.45
C VAL A 31 -6.28 -2.16 -12.37
N THR A 32 -7.58 -2.09 -12.61
CA THR A 32 -8.16 -1.07 -13.49
C THR A 32 -8.30 0.22 -12.71
N THR A 33 -7.48 1.22 -13.03
CA THR A 33 -7.61 2.56 -12.47
C THR A 33 -8.94 3.17 -12.90
N LYS A 34 -9.55 4.01 -12.04
CA LYS A 34 -10.80 4.71 -12.37
C LYS A 34 -10.69 5.44 -13.73
N PRO A 35 -11.78 5.51 -14.52
CA PRO A 35 -11.77 6.23 -15.79
C PRO A 35 -11.34 7.68 -15.57
N GLY A 36 -10.29 8.10 -16.29
CA GLY A 36 -9.68 9.43 -16.14
C GLY A 36 -8.30 9.44 -15.46
N PHE A 37 -7.90 8.35 -14.79
CA PHE A 37 -6.55 8.21 -14.22
C PHE A 37 -5.64 7.42 -15.15
N ARG A 38 -4.39 7.89 -15.30
CA ARG A 38 -3.36 7.18 -16.05
C ARG A 38 -2.71 6.13 -15.17
N LYS A 39 -2.52 4.93 -15.70
CA LYS A 39 -1.71 3.89 -15.07
C LYS A 39 -0.26 4.36 -14.99
N ILE A 40 0.40 4.04 -13.88
CA ILE A 40 1.84 4.27 -13.72
C ILE A 40 2.56 3.40 -14.77
N PRO A 41 3.50 3.95 -15.55
CA PRO A 41 4.22 3.18 -16.56
C PRO A 41 5.00 2.04 -15.89
N TRP A 42 4.80 0.82 -16.38
CA TRP A 42 5.38 -0.39 -15.81
C TRP A 42 6.89 -0.31 -15.61
N GLY A 43 7.65 0.20 -16.60
CA GLY A 43 9.11 0.29 -16.47
C GLY A 43 9.57 1.14 -15.28
N LYS A 44 8.84 2.20 -14.92
CA LYS A 44 9.15 2.98 -13.71
C LYS A 44 8.76 2.25 -12.44
N LEU A 45 7.68 1.48 -12.47
CA LEU A 45 7.19 0.75 -11.31
C LEU A 45 8.03 -0.50 -11.03
N GLU A 46 8.50 -1.18 -12.07
CA GLU A 46 9.32 -2.38 -11.97
C GLU A 46 10.63 -2.11 -11.22
N GLU A 47 11.33 -1.04 -11.60
CA GLU A 47 12.57 -0.58 -10.95
C GLU A 47 12.31 0.26 -9.69
N ALA A 48 11.05 0.61 -9.39
CA ALA A 48 10.73 1.44 -8.23
C ALA A 48 11.12 0.72 -6.93
N SER A 49 11.81 1.47 -6.07
CA SER A 49 11.92 1.11 -4.66
C SER A 49 10.56 1.27 -3.96
N ARG A 50 10.39 0.70 -2.76
CA ARG A 50 9.16 0.89 -1.95
C ARG A 50 8.82 2.38 -1.76
N LEU A 51 9.85 3.20 -1.54
CA LEU A 51 9.71 4.65 -1.42
C LEU A 51 9.22 5.28 -2.74
N ASP A 52 9.79 4.88 -3.86
CA ASP A 52 9.40 5.42 -5.17
C ASP A 52 7.99 4.96 -5.56
N ALA A 53 7.61 3.72 -5.25
CA ALA A 53 6.27 3.21 -5.46
C ALA A 53 5.24 4.04 -4.66
N ALA A 54 5.50 4.27 -3.37
CA ALA A 54 4.64 5.11 -2.54
C ALA A 54 4.53 6.56 -3.07
N LYS A 55 5.64 7.15 -3.51
CA LYS A 55 5.65 8.48 -4.14
C LYS A 55 4.82 8.49 -5.43
N LEU A 56 5.06 7.54 -6.32
CA LEU A 56 4.35 7.43 -7.59
C LEU A 56 2.84 7.27 -7.39
N MET A 57 2.41 6.49 -6.40
CA MET A 57 0.99 6.37 -6.09
C MET A 57 0.39 7.71 -5.66
N VAL A 58 1.04 8.44 -4.76
CA VAL A 58 0.53 9.75 -4.31
C VAL A 58 0.60 10.80 -5.44
N ASP A 59 1.64 10.79 -6.27
CA ASP A 59 1.79 11.73 -7.38
C ASP A 59 0.75 11.50 -8.49
N PHE A 60 0.42 10.24 -8.81
CA PHE A 60 -0.53 9.90 -9.89
C PHE A 60 -1.98 9.85 -9.44
N TYR A 61 -2.23 9.31 -8.24
CA TYR A 61 -3.58 9.05 -7.75
C TYR A 61 -4.06 10.09 -6.73
N ARG A 62 -3.15 10.90 -6.17
CA ARG A 62 -3.40 11.82 -5.03
C ARG A 62 -3.67 11.08 -3.73
N GLU A 63 -3.34 11.72 -2.61
CA GLU A 63 -3.29 11.14 -1.26
C GLU A 63 -4.46 10.20 -0.95
N VAL A 64 -5.70 10.68 -1.04
CA VAL A 64 -6.89 9.86 -0.70
C VAL A 64 -7.01 8.61 -1.58
N TYR A 65 -6.96 8.79 -2.90
CA TYR A 65 -7.17 7.67 -3.84
C TYR A 65 -5.94 6.76 -3.93
N ALA A 66 -4.73 7.27 -3.68
CA ALA A 66 -3.51 6.47 -3.56
C ALA A 66 -3.60 5.48 -2.40
N GLY A 67 -4.14 5.92 -1.26
CA GLY A 67 -4.38 5.08 -0.10
C GLY A 67 -5.39 3.97 -0.37
N GLU A 68 -6.55 4.31 -0.94
CA GLU A 68 -7.58 3.34 -1.36
C GLU A 68 -7.02 2.31 -2.36
N MET A 69 -6.27 2.79 -3.37
CA MET A 69 -5.67 1.92 -4.38
C MET A 69 -4.61 0.99 -3.79
N ALA A 70 -3.78 1.48 -2.87
CA ALA A 70 -2.79 0.65 -2.20
C ALA A 70 -3.46 -0.44 -1.37
N ALA A 71 -4.49 -0.11 -0.58
CA ALA A 71 -5.24 -1.09 0.20
C ALA A 71 -5.94 -2.14 -0.68
N ALA A 72 -6.55 -1.71 -1.79
CA ALA A 72 -7.20 -2.63 -2.73
C ALA A 72 -6.20 -3.63 -3.35
N VAL A 73 -5.02 -3.16 -3.74
CA VAL A 73 -3.97 -4.00 -4.35
C VAL A 73 -3.33 -4.92 -3.30
N LEU A 74 -3.16 -4.44 -2.06
CA LEU A 74 -2.74 -5.29 -0.94
C LEU A 74 -3.72 -6.44 -0.69
N ARG A 75 -5.03 -6.18 -0.72
CA ARG A 75 -6.05 -7.25 -0.62
C ARG A 75 -5.98 -8.24 -1.79
N ASP A 76 -5.70 -7.77 -3.00
CA ASP A 76 -5.59 -8.62 -4.19
C ASP A 76 -4.44 -9.63 -4.09
N ILE A 77 -3.31 -9.22 -3.49
CA ILE A 77 -2.16 -10.11 -3.24
C ILE A 77 -2.29 -10.91 -1.93
N ASN A 78 -3.49 -10.97 -1.35
CA ASN A 78 -3.79 -11.66 -0.09
C ASN A 78 -3.05 -11.09 1.15
N GLN A 79 -2.70 -9.80 1.11
CA GLN A 79 -2.09 -9.06 2.22
C GLN A 79 -3.14 -8.21 2.94
N HIS A 80 -4.16 -8.91 3.48
CA HIS A 80 -5.31 -8.28 4.14
C HIS A 80 -4.91 -7.54 5.42
N ASP A 81 -4.05 -8.13 6.26
CA ASP A 81 -3.58 -7.49 7.50
C ASP A 81 -2.95 -6.12 7.23
N THR A 82 -2.04 -6.07 6.25
CA THR A 82 -1.35 -4.83 5.85
C THR A 82 -2.31 -3.83 5.22
N ALA A 83 -3.32 -4.30 4.46
CA ALA A 83 -4.35 -3.44 3.87
C ALA A 83 -5.24 -2.78 4.94
N ASP A 84 -5.67 -3.54 5.94
CA ASP A 84 -6.53 -3.04 7.02
C ASP A 84 -5.76 -2.09 7.94
N SER A 85 -4.49 -2.38 8.23
CA SER A 85 -3.62 -1.42 8.93
C SER A 85 -3.46 -0.12 8.13
N LEU A 86 -3.24 -0.20 6.82
CA LEU A 86 -3.15 0.99 5.97
C LEU A 86 -4.48 1.78 5.97
N GLU A 87 -5.63 1.13 5.81
CA GLU A 87 -6.93 1.81 5.83
C GLU A 87 -7.26 2.42 7.19
N GLN A 88 -6.87 1.79 8.30
CA GLN A 88 -7.00 2.37 9.64
C GLN A 88 -6.14 3.62 9.78
N GLU A 89 -4.88 3.57 9.34
CA GLU A 89 -3.96 4.72 9.36
C GLU A 89 -4.53 5.90 8.54
N LEU A 90 -5.19 5.61 7.41
CA LEU A 90 -5.79 6.62 6.54
C LEU A 90 -7.15 7.14 7.05
N SER A 91 -7.98 6.27 7.63
CA SER A 91 -9.35 6.58 8.08
C SER A 91 -9.38 7.22 9.47
N SER A 92 -8.39 6.92 10.33
CA SER A 92 -8.34 7.42 11.70
C SER A 92 -8.32 8.95 11.76
N GLY A 93 -7.80 9.65 10.75
CA GLY A 93 -7.66 11.11 10.79
C GLY A 93 -6.76 11.63 11.93
N VAL A 94 -6.22 10.73 12.76
CA VAL A 94 -5.30 11.00 13.87
C VAL A 94 -3.94 10.47 13.49
N TRP A 95 -3.23 11.36 12.82
CA TRP A 95 -1.80 11.41 12.53
C TRP A 95 -0.92 11.34 13.78
N SER A 96 -1.04 10.29 14.59
CA SER A 96 -0.03 9.91 15.57
C SER A 96 -0.50 8.61 16.23
N VAL A 97 0.11 7.48 15.89
CA VAL A 97 1.05 6.77 16.76
C VAL A 97 1.58 5.60 15.94
N CYS A 98 2.91 5.46 15.88
CA CYS A 98 3.55 4.21 15.54
C CYS A 98 3.13 3.14 16.57
N VAL A 99 2.00 2.46 16.37
CA VAL A 99 1.70 1.25 17.12
C VAL A 99 2.28 0.10 16.34
N ARG A 100 3.52 -0.26 16.72
CA ARG A 100 3.94 -1.65 16.73
C ARG A 100 2.94 -2.42 17.61
N ALA A 101 1.82 -2.84 17.05
CA ALA A 101 1.04 -3.92 17.62
C ALA A 101 1.49 -5.18 16.89
N GLY A 102 2.20 -6.05 17.61
CA GLY A 102 2.55 -7.37 17.10
C GLY A 102 1.30 -8.08 16.58
N VAL A 103 1.24 -8.29 15.26
CA VAL A 103 0.34 -9.25 14.65
C VAL A 103 0.71 -10.63 15.23
N HIS A 104 -0.09 -11.07 16.19
CA HIS A 104 -0.06 -12.43 16.68
C HIS A 104 -0.72 -13.32 15.61
N ARG A 105 0.06 -13.72 14.62
CA ARG A 105 -0.32 -14.74 13.64
C ARG A 105 -0.30 -16.11 14.35
N GLY A 106 -1.39 -16.44 15.03
CA GLY A 106 -1.67 -17.78 15.53
C GLY A 106 -2.59 -18.49 14.56
N GLY A 107 -2.00 -19.19 13.58
CA GLY A 107 -2.73 -20.17 12.78
C GLY A 107 -2.80 -21.47 13.56
N ASP A 108 -3.98 -21.83 14.04
CA ASP A 108 -4.29 -23.20 14.46
C ASP A 108 -5.19 -23.81 13.40
N ALA A 109 -4.56 -24.68 12.61
CA ALA A 109 -5.24 -25.70 11.82
C ALA A 109 -5.88 -26.71 12.80
N ALA A 110 -7.14 -27.04 12.56
CA ALA A 110 -7.80 -28.22 13.12
C ALA A 110 -8.22 -29.14 11.98
#